data_AF-A0A7R9Z633-F1
#
_entry.id   AF-A0A7R9Z633-F1
#
_cell.length_a   1.000
_cell.length_b   1.000
_cell.length_c   1.000
_cell.angle_alpha   90.00
_cell.angle_beta   90.00
_cell.angle_gamma   90.00
#
_symmetry.space_group_name_H-M   'P 1'
#
loop_
_entity.id
_entity.type
_entity.pdbx_description
1 polymer ?
#
loop_
_entity_poly.entity_id
_entity_poly.type
_entity_poly.pdbx_seq_one_letter_code
_entity_poly.pdbx_strand_id
1 'polypeptide(L)'
;MQREGMLGPKPEDVAVFLAKTKGLDKTTIGDYLGEREDSALRVMHAYVDAMDFTSLDFDDAIRTFLSGFRLPGEAQKIDRLMEKFAERFVKCNPASFKSADVAYVL
;
A
#
# COMPACT_ATOMS: atom_id res chain seq x y z
N MET A 1 22.80 24.43 10.88
CA MET A 1 22.42 23.10 11.41
C MET A 1 21.17 23.28 12.27
N GLN A 2 20.25 22.31 12.27
CA GLN A 2 18.93 22.27 12.94
C GLN A 2 17.72 22.79 12.14
N ARG A 3 17.00 21.86 11.52
CA ARG A 3 15.69 21.37 11.99
C ARG A 3 15.26 20.19 11.11
N GLU A 4 15.72 19.00 11.48
CA GLU A 4 15.08 17.74 11.08
C GLU A 4 13.64 17.80 11.61
N GLY A 5 12.70 18.14 10.73
CA GLY A 5 11.27 18.20 11.02
C GLY A 5 10.71 16.79 11.15
N MET A 6 10.94 16.21 12.33
CA MET A 6 10.10 15.26 13.06
C MET A 6 9.05 14.54 12.21
N LEU A 7 9.37 13.31 11.80
CA LEU A 7 8.35 12.27 11.65
C LEU A 7 7.52 12.30 12.94
N GLY A 8 6.23 12.67 12.85
CA GLY A 8 5.35 12.53 14.01
C GLY A 8 5.31 11.06 14.45
N PRO A 9 4.93 10.74 15.71
CA PRO A 9 4.77 9.35 16.17
C PRO A 9 3.62 8.61 15.46
N LYS A 10 3.04 9.23 14.44
CA LYS A 10 1.84 8.83 13.76
C LYS A 10 2.20 7.96 12.55
N PRO A 11 1.58 6.78 12.41
CA PRO A 11 1.83 5.88 11.30
C PRO A 11 1.64 6.54 9.92
N GLU A 12 0.75 7.53 9.83
CA GLU A 12 0.46 8.29 8.61
C GLU A 12 1.64 9.15 8.17
N ASP A 13 2.36 9.78 9.10
CA ASP A 13 3.53 10.61 8.78
C ASP A 13 4.67 9.74 8.23
N VAL A 14 4.87 8.56 8.84
CA VAL A 14 5.85 7.57 8.36
C VAL A 14 5.44 7.05 6.98
N ALA A 15 4.17 6.72 6.77
CA ALA A 15 3.66 6.27 5.47
C ALA A 15 3.91 7.32 4.37
N VAL A 16 3.60 8.58 4.62
CA VAL A 16 3.86 9.69 3.69
C VAL A 16 5.35 9.86 3.43
N PHE A 17 6.19 9.72 4.46
CA PHE A 17 7.64 9.77 4.32
C PHE A 17 8.17 8.63 3.44
N LEU A 18 7.73 7.39 3.66
CA LEU A 18 8.12 6.23 2.85
C LEU A 18 7.68 6.41 1.38
N ALA A 19 6.53 7.04 1.14
CA ALA A 19 6.00 7.25 -0.20
C ALA A 19 6.69 8.41 -0.96
N LYS A 20 7.06 9.50 -0.25
CA LYS A 20 7.57 10.74 -0.88
C LYS A 20 9.09 10.86 -0.89
N THR A 21 9.80 10.17 -0.01
CA THR A 21 11.25 10.34 0.13
C THR A 21 11.99 9.62 -0.99
N LYS A 22 12.56 10.40 -1.91
CA LYS A 22 13.42 9.88 -2.98
C LYS A 22 14.76 9.45 -2.39
N GLY A 23 15.23 8.25 -2.76
CA GLY A 23 16.52 7.71 -2.31
C GLY A 23 16.43 6.70 -1.17
N LEU A 24 15.24 6.41 -0.65
CA LEU A 24 15.04 5.27 0.24
C LEU A 24 15.16 3.95 -0.52
N ASP A 25 15.78 2.96 0.12
CA ASP A 25 15.92 1.63 -0.45
C ASP A 25 14.55 0.93 -0.47
N LYS A 26 14.07 0.62 -1.69
CA LYS A 26 12.76 0.01 -1.89
C LYS A 26 12.65 -1.39 -1.27
N THR A 27 13.77 -2.09 -1.08
CA THR A 27 13.80 -3.40 -0.42
C THR A 27 13.56 -3.23 1.07
N THR A 28 14.22 -2.26 1.72
CA THR A 28 13.97 -1.93 3.13
C THR A 28 12.54 -1.47 3.37
N ILE A 29 11.95 -0.68 2.46
CA ILE A 29 10.54 -0.27 2.58
C ILE A 29 9.63 -1.50 2.58
N GLY A 30 9.80 -2.40 1.61
CA GLY A 30 8.96 -3.60 1.52
C GLY A 30 9.14 -4.55 2.71
N ASP A 31 10.36 -4.69 3.19
CA ASP A 31 10.68 -5.50 4.37
C ASP A 31 10.01 -4.96 5.63
N TYR A 32 10.06 -3.63 5.84
CA TYR A 32 9.41 -2.94 6.95
C TYR A 32 7.88 -3.01 6.86
N LEU A 33 7.29 -2.75 5.68
CA LEU A 33 5.83 -2.82 5.51
C LEU A 33 5.30 -4.26 5.69
N GLY A 34 6.13 -5.28 5.44
CA GLY A 34 5.78 -6.68 5.64
C GLY A 34 5.93 -7.19 7.08
N GLU A 35 6.50 -6.41 7.98
CA GLU A 35 6.72 -6.81 9.37
C GLU A 35 5.41 -7.06 10.13
N ARG A 36 5.51 -7.91 11.16
CA ARG A 36 4.36 -8.28 12.02
C ARG A 36 4.19 -7.38 13.24
N GLU A 37 5.09 -6.40 13.42
CA GLU A 37 5.04 -5.49 14.56
C GLU A 37 3.85 -4.54 14.43
N ASP A 38 3.11 -4.29 15.51
CA ASP A 38 1.96 -3.36 15.52
C ASP A 38 2.28 -1.99 14.92
N SER A 39 3.49 -1.48 15.14
CA SER A 39 3.93 -0.19 14.59
C SER A 39 4.00 -0.24 13.06
N ALA A 40 4.69 -1.26 12.53
CA ALA A 40 4.88 -1.49 11.11
C ALA A 40 3.56 -1.79 10.39
N LEU A 41 2.69 -2.60 11.02
CA LEU A 41 1.36 -2.88 10.50
C LEU A 41 0.54 -1.60 10.35
N ARG A 42 0.51 -0.73 11.37
CA ARG A 42 -0.20 0.55 11.28
C ARG A 42 0.35 1.44 10.17
N VAL A 43 1.68 1.48 9.99
CA VAL A 43 2.30 2.24 8.90
C VAL A 43 1.93 1.65 7.55
N MET A 44 1.94 0.32 7.41
CA MET A 44 1.52 -0.37 6.21
C MET A 44 0.06 -0.06 5.88
N HIS A 45 -0.83 -0.12 6.87
CA HIS A 45 -2.23 0.28 6.68
C HIS A 45 -2.34 1.72 6.19
N ALA A 46 -1.68 2.67 6.84
CA ALA A 46 -1.69 4.08 6.43
C ALA A 46 -1.06 4.30 5.04
N TYR A 47 -0.03 3.54 4.68
CA TYR A 47 0.65 3.60 3.38
C TYR A 47 -0.26 3.15 2.25
N VAL A 48 -0.94 2.01 2.41
CA VAL A 48 -1.90 1.51 1.41
C VAL A 48 -3.16 2.37 1.38
N ASP A 49 -3.66 2.81 2.54
CA ASP A 49 -4.85 3.68 2.62
C ASP A 49 -4.60 5.08 2.06
N ALA A 50 -3.35 5.54 1.99
CA ALA A 50 -2.97 6.77 1.30
C ALA A 50 -2.92 6.61 -0.24
N MET A 51 -2.92 5.38 -0.77
CA MET A 51 -3.00 5.16 -2.21
C MET A 51 -4.44 5.30 -2.71
N ASP A 52 -4.56 5.91 -3.89
CA ASP A 52 -5.82 6.02 -4.60
C ASP A 52 -5.82 5.03 -5.76
N PHE A 53 -6.71 4.04 -5.68
CA PHE A 53 -6.94 3.07 -6.74
C PHE A 53 -8.27 3.31 -7.47
N THR A 54 -8.95 4.43 -7.19
CA THR A 54 -10.25 4.74 -7.78
C THR A 54 -10.13 4.80 -9.30
N SER A 55 -11.01 4.09 -10.00
CA SER A 55 -11.03 4.05 -11.47
C SER A 55 -9.76 3.46 -12.11
N LEU A 56 -8.91 2.78 -11.34
CA LEU A 56 -7.83 1.96 -11.88
C LEU A 56 -8.29 0.52 -12.06
N ASP A 57 -7.90 -0.08 -13.19
CA ASP A 57 -8.01 -1.53 -13.37
C ASP A 57 -7.06 -2.25 -12.40
N PHE A 58 -7.36 -3.52 -12.13
CA PHE A 58 -6.58 -4.32 -11.17
C PHE A 58 -5.08 -4.34 -11.51
N ASP A 59 -4.74 -4.49 -12.79
CA ASP A 59 -3.36 -4.52 -13.28
C ASP A 59 -2.63 -3.19 -13.05
N ASP A 60 -3.32 -2.06 -13.18
CA ASP A 60 -2.74 -0.73 -12.96
C ASP A 60 -2.64 -0.41 -11.46
N ALA A 61 -3.62 -0.83 -10.67
CA ALA A 61 -3.59 -0.69 -9.22
C ALA A 61 -2.44 -1.50 -8.61
N ILE A 62 -2.26 -2.76 -9.01
CA ILE A 62 -1.18 -3.61 -8.50
C ILE A 62 0.19 -3.11 -8.96
N ARG A 63 0.33 -2.63 -10.21
CA ARG A 63 1.56 -1.98 -10.68
C ARG A 63 1.89 -0.74 -9.87
N THR A 64 0.89 0.08 -9.58
CA THR A 64 1.06 1.29 -8.75
C THR A 64 1.50 0.92 -7.34
N PHE A 65 0.84 -0.07 -6.72
CA PHE A 65 1.19 -0.57 -5.40
C PHE A 65 2.64 -1.10 -5.34
N LEU A 66 3.02 -1.96 -6.28
CA LEU A 66 4.37 -2.55 -6.37
C LEU A 66 5.44 -1.56 -6.88
N SER A 67 5.05 -0.38 -7.37
CA SER A 67 6.02 0.64 -7.78
C SER A 67 6.68 1.32 -6.58
N GLY A 68 5.99 1.34 -5.43
CA GLY A 68 6.41 2.01 -4.21
C GLY A 68 7.53 1.31 -3.46
N PHE A 69 7.61 -0.01 -3.54
CA PHE A 69 8.56 -0.84 -2.78
C PHE A 69 8.91 -2.14 -3.52
N ARG A 70 9.88 -2.91 -3.03
CA ARG A 70 10.18 -4.26 -3.54
C ARG A 70 9.53 -5.29 -2.64
N LEU A 71 8.89 -6.30 -3.23
CA LEU A 71 8.27 -7.37 -2.45
C LEU A 71 9.32 -8.07 -1.56
N PRO A 72 9.03 -8.29 -0.28
CA PRO A 72 9.86 -9.09 0.60
C PRO A 72 9.96 -10.54 0.10
N GLY A 73 11.01 -11.26 0.49
CA GLY A 73 11.23 -12.65 0.05
C GLY A 73 10.36 -13.66 0.77
N GLU A 74 9.85 -13.31 1.96
CA GLU A 74 9.05 -14.18 2.80
C GLU A 74 7.58 -14.20 2.35
N ALA A 75 7.06 -15.39 2.03
CA ALA A 75 5.69 -15.57 1.60
C ALA A 75 4.66 -14.97 2.58
N GLN A 76 4.91 -15.06 3.90
CA GLN A 76 4.02 -14.48 4.92
C GLN A 76 3.96 -12.95 4.87
N LYS A 77 5.06 -12.28 4.50
CA LYS A 77 5.09 -10.82 4.36
C LYS A 77 4.36 -10.39 3.10
N ILE A 78 4.56 -11.13 2.00
CA ILE A 78 3.83 -10.91 0.74
C ILE A 78 2.33 -11.04 0.96
N ASP A 79 1.90 -12.12 1.63
CA ASP A 79 0.48 -12.40 1.90
C ASP A 79 -0.23 -11.24 2.60
N ARG A 80 0.39 -10.69 3.67
CA ARG A 80 -0.14 -9.52 4.40
C ARG A 80 -0.27 -8.26 3.53
N LEU A 81 0.76 -7.98 2.72
CA LEU A 81 0.76 -6.82 1.83
C LEU A 81 -0.35 -6.96 0.76
N MET A 82 -0.50 -8.15 0.22
CA MET A 82 -1.53 -8.45 -0.78
C MET A 82 -2.94 -8.41 -0.20
N GLU A 83 -3.14 -8.90 1.02
CA GLU A 83 -4.43 -8.82 1.73
C GLU A 83 -4.86 -7.37 1.93
N LYS A 84 -3.96 -6.51 2.43
CA LYS A 84 -4.27 -5.08 2.61
C LYS A 84 -4.48 -4.35 1.29
N PHE A 85 -3.70 -4.67 0.26
CA PHE A 85 -3.93 -4.14 -1.10
C PHE A 85 -5.32 -4.51 -1.62
N ALA A 86 -5.73 -5.77 -1.50
CA ALA A 86 -7.05 -6.23 -1.93
C ALA A 86 -8.17 -5.51 -1.19
N GLU A 87 -8.06 -5.36 0.14
CA GLU A 87 -9.01 -4.60 0.95
C GLU A 87 -9.17 -3.15 0.44
N ARG A 88 -8.05 -2.48 0.17
CA ARG A 88 -8.05 -1.09 -0.33
C ARG A 88 -8.61 -1.01 -1.75
N PHE A 89 -8.22 -1.91 -2.64
CA PHE A 89 -8.69 -1.94 -4.02
C PHE A 89 -10.21 -2.11 -4.10
N VAL A 90 -10.78 -3.03 -3.32
CA VAL A 90 -12.25 -3.22 -3.22
C VAL A 90 -12.94 -1.98 -2.66
N LYS A 91 -12.35 -1.32 -1.65
CA LYS A 91 -12.89 -0.07 -1.08
C LYS A 91 -12.88 1.09 -2.08
N CYS A 92 -11.84 1.21 -2.91
CA CYS A 92 -11.75 2.22 -3.96
C CYS A 92 -12.63 1.89 -5.17
N ASN A 93 -12.83 0.61 -5.47
CA ASN A 93 -13.59 0.13 -6.63
C ASN A 93 -14.75 -0.79 -6.23
N PRO A 94 -15.72 -0.31 -5.44
CA PRO A 94 -16.87 -1.13 -5.02
C PRO A 94 -17.75 -1.52 -6.22
N ALA A 95 -17.61 -0.84 -7.36
CA ALA A 95 -18.32 -1.14 -8.60
C ALA A 95 -17.64 -2.25 -9.43
N SER A 96 -16.30 -2.40 -9.38
CA SER A 96 -15.58 -3.43 -10.15
C SER A 96 -15.95 -4.85 -9.74
N PHE A 97 -16.41 -5.04 -8.50
CA PHE A 97 -16.93 -6.33 -8.02
C PHE A 97 -18.46 -6.43 -8.05
N LYS A 98 -19.17 -5.41 -8.55
CA LYS A 98 -20.64 -5.37 -8.65
C LYS A 98 -21.20 -5.77 -10.01
N SER A 99 -20.37 -6.20 -10.95
CA SER A 99 -20.84 -6.65 -12.26
C SER A 99 -20.92 -8.16 -12.37
N ALA A 100 -21.56 -8.81 -11.38
CA ALA A 100 -22.25 -10.06 -11.68
C ALA A 100 -23.46 -9.82 -12.60
N ASP A 101 -24.03 -8.60 -12.60
CA ASP A 101 -25.22 -8.25 -13.41
C ASP A 101 -24.92 -7.52 -14.74
N VAL A 102 -23.69 -7.02 -14.98
CA VAL A 102 -23.35 -6.30 -16.24
C VAL A 102 -22.63 -7.19 -17.25
N ALA A 103 -22.34 -8.45 -16.90
CA ALA A 103 -21.78 -9.43 -17.85
C ALA A 103 -22.83 -10.14 -18.72
N TYR A 104 -24.13 -9.81 -18.58
CA TYR A 104 -25.20 -10.37 -19.40
C TYR A 104 -25.55 -9.53 -20.64
N VAL A 105 -25.01 -8.31 -20.77
CA VAL A 105 -25.31 -7.43 -21.91
C VAL A 105 -24.03 -6.80 -22.44
N LEU A 106 -23.26 -7.57 -23.22
CA LEU A 106 -22.49 -7.11 -24.39
C LEU A 106 -22.01 -8.32 -25.21
#